data_AF-A0A7X0J8M1-F1
#
_entry.id   AF-A0A7X0J8M1-F1
#
_cell.length_a   1.000
_cell.length_b   1.000
_cell.length_c   1.000
_cell.angle_alpha   90.00
_cell.angle_beta   90.00
_cell.angle_gamma   90.00
#
_symmetry.space_group_name_H-M   'P 1'
#
loop_
_entity.id
_entity.type
_entity.pdbx_description
1 polymer ?
#
loop_
_entity_poly.entity_id
_entity_poly.type
_entity_poly.pdbx_seq_one_letter_code
_entity_poly.pdbx_strand_id
1 'polypeptide(L)'
;MDFDEEDIQHIAELDFKKHIVFSMWDEPEKVDFLTRISMIEFEQADQRKIIADIDGIKVPFLHLNDLVLSKFNTGKLKDKADVEELQKIEKRKGNTR
;
A
#
# COMPACT_ATOMS: atom_id res chain seq x y z
N MET A 1 -21.69 4.80 -12.46
CA MET A 1 -21.07 4.06 -11.35
C MET A 1 -22.21 3.75 -10.43
N ASP A 2 -22.78 2.55 -10.59
CA ASP A 2 -23.79 2.06 -9.67
C ASP A 2 -23.02 1.46 -8.50
N PHE A 3 -23.10 2.12 -7.34
CA PHE A 3 -22.57 1.57 -6.11
C PHE A 3 -23.65 0.68 -5.51
N ASP A 4 -23.36 -0.59 -5.25
CA ASP A 4 -24.30 -1.49 -4.60
C ASP A 4 -24.59 -0.97 -3.18
N GLU A 5 -25.87 -0.76 -2.86
CA GLU A 5 -26.29 -0.26 -1.53
C GLU A 5 -25.83 -1.18 -0.40
N GLU A 6 -25.68 -2.48 -0.69
CA GLU A 6 -25.16 -3.49 0.24
C GLU A 6 -23.70 -3.21 0.64
N ASP A 7 -22.85 -2.80 -0.30
CA ASP A 7 -21.45 -2.47 -0.03
C ASP A 7 -21.34 -1.22 0.86
N ILE A 8 -22.15 -0.20 0.57
CA ILE A 8 -22.19 1.04 1.36
C ILE A 8 -22.61 0.74 2.80
N GLN A 9 -23.65 -0.08 2.98
CA GLN A 9 -24.12 -0.48 4.30
C GLN A 9 -23.06 -1.29 5.05
N HIS A 10 -22.37 -2.21 4.37
CA HIS A 10 -21.29 -3.00 4.96
C HIS A 10 -20.15 -2.11 5.48
N ILE A 11 -19.72 -1.11 4.70
CA ILE A 11 -18.67 -0.16 5.10
C ILE A 11 -19.13 0.70 6.27
N ALA A 12 -20.40 1.11 6.30
CA ALA A 12 -20.94 1.96 7.36
C ALA A 12 -20.89 1.30 8.75
N GLU A 13 -20.90 -0.03 8.80
CA GLU A 13 -20.81 -0.82 10.03
C GLU A 13 -19.36 -1.03 10.51
N LEU A 14 -18.36 -0.71 9.68
CA LEU A 14 -16.95 -0.91 10.02
C LEU A 14 -16.41 0.17 10.96
N ASP A 15 -15.66 -0.27 11.97
CA ASP A 15 -14.94 0.62 12.90
C ASP A 15 -13.50 0.86 12.43
N PHE A 16 -13.30 1.92 11.65
CA PHE A 16 -11.98 2.30 11.09
C PHE A 16 -10.90 2.61 12.14
N LYS A 17 -11.25 2.72 13.43
CA LYS A 17 -10.24 2.87 14.51
C LYS A 17 -9.53 1.57 14.82
N LYS A 18 -10.07 0.43 14.38
CA LYS A 18 -9.46 -0.89 14.54
C LYS A 18 -8.66 -1.26 13.29
N HIS A 19 -7.79 -2.25 13.45
CA HIS A 19 -7.10 -2.84 12.31
C HIS A 19 -8.10 -3.68 11.51
N ILE A 20 -8.50 -3.17 10.35
CA ILE A 20 -9.43 -3.78 9.42
C ILE A 20 -8.76 -3.87 8.06
N VAL A 21 -8.96 -5.02 7.42
CA VAL A 21 -8.61 -5.25 6.02
C VAL A 21 -9.87 -5.76 5.35
N PHE A 22 -10.28 -5.10 4.27
CA PHE A 22 -11.41 -5.52 3.45
C PHE A 22 -11.08 -5.27 1.99
N SER A 23 -11.75 -5.98 1.10
CA SER A 23 -11.59 -5.80 -0.34
C SER A 23 -12.91 -5.38 -0.93
N MET A 24 -12.87 -4.58 -1.98
CA MET A 24 -14.02 -4.28 -2.81
C MET A 24 -13.76 -4.81 -4.23
N TRP A 25 -14.84 -5.07 -4.95
CA TRP A 25 -14.84 -5.61 -6.31
C TRP A 25 -14.24 -7.01 -6.44
N ASP A 26 -14.54 -7.65 -7.58
CA ASP A 26 -14.02 -8.95 -7.96
C ASP A 26 -12.77 -8.83 -8.86
N GLU A 27 -12.03 -9.93 -8.99
CA GLU A 27 -10.90 -9.99 -9.93
C GLU A 27 -11.37 -9.70 -11.38
N PRO A 28 -10.58 -8.96 -12.19
CA PRO A 28 -9.23 -8.44 -11.94
C PRO A 28 -9.18 -7.05 -11.29
N GLU A 29 -10.32 -6.42 -11.02
CA GLU A 29 -10.43 -5.03 -10.54
C GLU A 29 -10.47 -4.90 -9.02
N LYS A 30 -10.28 -6.02 -8.31
CA LYS A 30 -10.26 -6.10 -6.85
C LYS A 30 -9.28 -5.09 -6.23
N VAL A 31 -9.79 -4.29 -5.29
CA VAL A 31 -9.01 -3.31 -4.51
C VAL A 31 -9.02 -3.71 -3.05
N ASP A 32 -7.83 -3.78 -2.44
CA ASP A 32 -7.66 -4.03 -1.00
C ASP A 32 -7.53 -2.72 -0.23
N PHE A 33 -8.32 -2.58 0.83
CA PHE A 33 -8.30 -1.46 1.77
C PHE A 33 -7.74 -1.93 3.11
N LEU A 34 -6.77 -1.18 3.64
CA LEU A 34 -6.12 -1.45 4.91
C LEU A 34 -6.15 -0.18 5.77
N THR A 35 -6.68 -0.29 6.99
CA THR A 35 -6.68 0.86 7.93
C THR A 35 -5.36 1.01 8.68
N ARG A 36 -4.53 -0.03 8.69
CA ARG A 36 -3.21 0.00 9.32
C ARG A 36 -2.22 -0.82 8.52
N ILE A 37 -0.99 -0.34 8.46
CA ILE A 37 0.14 -1.06 7.90
C ILE A 37 1.12 -1.35 9.04
N SER A 38 1.69 -2.56 9.05
CA SER A 38 2.63 -2.96 10.10
C SER A 38 3.92 -2.14 10.04
N MET A 39 4.44 -1.76 11.22
CA MET A 39 5.72 -1.07 11.41
C MET A 39 5.84 0.36 10.84
N ILE A 40 4.73 0.97 10.42
CA ILE A 40 4.74 2.29 9.80
C ILE A 40 3.60 3.11 10.40
N GLU A 41 3.96 4.25 11.00
CA GLU A 41 2.98 5.23 11.46
C GLU A 41 2.52 6.09 10.29
N PHE A 42 1.22 6.39 10.24
CA PHE A 42 0.60 7.12 9.13
C PHE A 42 1.27 8.47 8.90
N GLU A 43 1.52 9.24 9.96
CA GLU A 43 2.11 10.57 9.88
C GLU A 43 3.51 10.54 9.22
N GLN A 44 4.29 9.49 9.48
CA GLN A 44 5.62 9.32 8.92
C GLN A 44 5.58 8.92 7.44
N ALA A 45 4.63 8.05 7.07
CA ALA A 45 4.40 7.67 5.68
C ALA A 45 3.85 8.85 4.86
N ASP A 46 2.90 9.59 5.42
CA ASP A 46 2.24 10.71 4.75
C ASP A 46 3.20 11.86 4.44
N GLN A 47 4.20 12.09 5.30
CA GLN A 47 5.26 13.06 5.06
C GLN A 47 6.23 12.64 3.94
N ARG A 48 6.43 11.34 3.73
CA ARG A 48 7.39 10.79 2.76
C ARG A 48 6.75 10.30 1.47
N LYS A 49 5.43 10.41 1.34
CA LYS A 49 4.68 9.96 0.16
C LYS A 49 5.19 10.64 -1.11
N ILE A 50 5.16 9.90 -2.21
CA ILE A 50 5.51 10.39 -3.53
C ILE A 50 4.20 10.68 -4.26
N ILE A 51 3.99 11.92 -4.71
CA ILE A 51 2.83 12.26 -5.54
C ILE A 51 3.20 12.04 -7.00
N ALA A 52 2.52 11.13 -7.67
CA ALA A 52 2.62 10.96 -9.13
C ALA A 52 1.39 11.55 -9.81
N ASP A 53 1.59 12.12 -10.99
CA ASP A 53 0.52 12.60 -11.86
C ASP A 53 0.20 11.49 -12.87
N ILE A 54 -1.02 10.96 -12.81
CA ILE A 54 -1.53 9.93 -13.72
C ILE A 54 -2.80 10.50 -14.35
N ASP A 55 -2.75 10.78 -15.64
CA ASP A 55 -3.87 11.35 -16.41
C ASP A 55 -4.46 12.64 -15.79
N GLY A 56 -3.61 13.48 -15.18
CA GLY A 56 -4.01 14.72 -14.51
C GLY A 56 -4.47 14.53 -13.05
N ILE A 57 -4.44 13.29 -12.55
CA ILE A 57 -4.81 12.95 -11.17
C ILE A 57 -3.54 12.79 -10.33
N LYS A 58 -3.47 13.57 -9.25
CA LYS A 58 -2.38 13.49 -8.26
C LYS A 58 -2.63 12.31 -7.32
N VAL A 59 -1.93 11.22 -7.55
CA VAL A 59 -2.05 9.98 -6.76
C VAL A 59 -0.88 9.89 -5.76
N PRO A 60 -1.15 9.76 -4.45
CA PRO A 60 -0.13 9.54 -3.45
C PRO A 60 0.32 8.07 -3.42
N PHE A 61 1.61 7.85 -3.57
CA PHE A 61 2.27 6.55 -3.45
C PHE A 61 3.08 6.48 -2.16
N LEU A 62 3.03 5.32 -1.51
CA LEU A 62 3.89 5.03 -0.36
C LEU A 62 5.36 5.06 -0.80
N HIS A 63 6.22 5.63 0.05
CA HIS A 63 7.66 5.64 -0.23
C HIS A 63 8.22 4.21 -0.34
N LEU A 64 9.21 3.97 -1.20
CA LEU A 64 9.73 2.62 -1.47
C LEU A 64 10.21 1.91 -0.19
N ASN A 65 10.93 2.62 0.68
CA ASN A 65 11.40 2.06 1.96
C ASN A 65 10.25 1.62 2.87
N ASP A 66 9.17 2.39 2.86
CA ASP A 66 7.98 2.11 3.65
C ASP A 66 7.21 0.94 3.04
N LEU A 67 7.14 0.86 1.71
CA LEU A 67 6.60 -0.30 1.03
C LEU A 67 7.37 -1.59 1.38
N VAL A 68 8.70 -1.53 1.42
CA VAL A 68 9.55 -2.67 1.81
C VAL A 68 9.32 -3.08 3.27
N LEU A 69 9.26 -2.10 4.19
CA LEU A 69 8.97 -2.38 5.61
C LEU A 69 7.59 -3.00 5.81
N SER A 70 6.58 -2.51 5.09
CA SER A 70 5.22 -3.02 5.18
C SER A 70 5.11 -4.49 4.76
N LYS A 71 5.78 -4.85 3.66
CA LYS A 71 5.81 -6.20 3.09
C LYS A 71 6.61 -7.20 3.93
N PHE A 72 7.63 -6.74 4.65
CA PHE A 72 8.53 -7.59 5.43
C PHE A 72 7.79 -8.44 6.49
N ASN A 73 6.64 -7.97 7.00
CA ASN A 73 5.92 -8.64 8.10
C ASN A 73 4.53 -9.20 7.72
N THR A 74 4.09 -9.07 6.46
CA THR A 74 2.76 -9.57 6.02
C THR A 74 2.75 -11.04 5.58
N GLY A 75 3.87 -11.77 5.74
CA GLY A 75 3.88 -13.24 5.62
C GLY A 75 3.54 -13.80 4.24
N LYS A 76 3.39 -12.97 3.19
CA LYS A 76 3.32 -13.45 1.81
C LYS A 76 4.72 -13.91 1.42
N LEU A 77 4.92 -15.23 1.42
CA LEU A 77 6.12 -15.98 1.02
C LEU A 77 6.74 -15.63 -0.35
N LYS A 78 6.22 -14.62 -1.05
CA LYS A 78 6.73 -14.04 -2.31
C LYS A 78 7.58 -12.77 -2.13
N ASP A 79 7.51 -12.07 -1.00
CA ASP A 79 8.15 -10.74 -0.84
C ASP A 79 9.68 -10.79 -0.57
N LYS A 80 10.25 -11.94 -0.19
CA LYS A 80 11.70 -12.05 0.08
C LYS A 80 12.56 -11.85 -1.18
N ALA A 81 12.08 -12.30 -2.33
CA ALA A 81 12.76 -12.14 -3.61
C ALA A 81 12.78 -10.67 -4.08
N ASP A 82 11.67 -9.94 -3.87
CA ASP A 82 11.56 -8.52 -4.24
C ASP A 82 12.48 -7.64 -3.39
N VAL A 83 12.60 -7.93 -2.08
CA VAL A 83 13.52 -7.20 -1.19
C VAL A 83 14.98 -7.43 -1.60
N GLU A 84 15.35 -8.65 -2.00
CA GLU A 84 16.70 -8.93 -2.52
C GLU A 84 16.99 -8.22 -3.83
N GLU A 85 16.00 -8.07 -4.71
CA GLU A 85 16.15 -7.36 -5.98
C GLU A 85 16.29 -5.84 -5.77
N LEU A 86 15.47 -5.26 -4.89
CA LEU A 86 15.56 -3.85 -4.52
C LEU A 86 16.90 -3.50 -3.85
N GLN A 87 17.43 -4.37 -2.99
CA GLN A 87 18.76 -4.20 -2.39
C GLN A 87 19.90 -4.25 -3.43
N LYS A 88 19.76 -5.06 -4.49
CA LYS A 88 20.74 -5.07 -5.60
C LYS A 88 20.74 -3.76 -6.40
N ILE A 89 19.58 -3.13 -6.58
CA ILE A 89 19.45 -1.86 -7.30
C ILE A 89 20.09 -0.71 -6.50
N GLU A 90 19.87 -0.67 -5.18
CA GLU A 90 20.51 0.29 -4.26
C GLU A 90 22.05 0.21 -4.33
N LYS A 91 22.62 -0.99 -4.31
CA LYS A 91 24.08 -1.20 -4.42
C LYS A 91 24.68 -0.69 -5.72
N ARG A 92 23.92 -0.67 -6.82
CA ARG A 92 24.40 -0.15 -8.11
C ARG A 92 24.41 1.38 -8.17
N LYS A 93 23.51 2.06 -7.44
CA LYS A 93 23.48 3.53 -7.37
C LYS A 93 24.61 4.10 -6.49
N GLY A 94 25.14 3.32 -5.54
CA GLY A 94 26.29 3.71 -4.72
C GLY A 94 27.65 3.67 -5.43
N ASN A 95 27.75 3.05 -6.61
CA ASN A 95 29.02 2.84 -7.32
C ASN A 95 29.26 3.81 -8.50
N THR A 96 28.48 4.90 -8.59
CA THR A 96 28.64 5.95 -9.62
C THR A 96 28.84 7.34 -9.00
N ARG A 97 29.50 7.42 -7.85
CA ARG A 97 30.05 8.68 -7.33
C ARG A 97 31.56 8.56 -7.15
#